data_AF-A0A1H8DFB2-F1
#
_entry.id   AF-A0A1H8DFB2-F1
#
_cell.length_a   1.000
_cell.length_b   1.000
_cell.length_c   1.000
_cell.angle_alpha   90.00
_cell.angle_beta   90.00
_cell.angle_gamma   90.00
#
_symmetry.space_group_name_H-M   'P 1'
#
loop_
_entity.id
_entity.type
_entity.pdbx_description
1 polymer ?
#
loop_
_entity_poly.entity_id
_entity_poly.type
_entity_poly.pdbx_seq_one_letter_code
_entity_poly.pdbx_strand_id
1 'polypeptide(L)'
;MLRHLALIAIAAAPLFHPAMAQDADEVALARDVLAALQPVSFDKRREYCGYLGLTRQGELVASAAVPGDMASCSADFPDDIAVIASYHTHGAFDEGYFNEMPSTVDVESDAEFFLNGYVATPGGRLWHIDGRTRVARQICGSGCLPVAPGYRKEADGEIAETYTLDELRRIQE
;
A
#
# COMPACT_ATOMS: atom_id res chain seq x y z
N MET A 1 55.44 -35.74 -25.68
CA MET A 1 54.87 -34.42 -26.00
C MET A 1 53.38 -34.45 -25.66
N LEU A 2 53.00 -34.00 -24.46
CA LEU A 2 51.62 -34.09 -23.98
C LEU A 2 50.96 -32.72 -24.12
N ARG A 3 49.95 -32.62 -25.00
CA ARG A 3 49.15 -31.41 -25.23
C ARG A 3 48.14 -31.26 -24.09
N HIS A 4 48.23 -30.19 -23.31
CA HIS A 4 47.21 -29.83 -22.34
C HIS A 4 46.09 -29.04 -23.04
N LEU A 5 44.89 -29.63 -23.11
CA LEU A 5 43.66 -28.89 -23.39
C LEU A 5 43.30 -28.07 -22.15
N ALA A 6 43.28 -26.74 -22.28
CA ALA A 6 42.70 -25.87 -21.28
C ALA A 6 41.17 -25.87 -21.45
N LEU A 7 40.44 -26.43 -20.49
CA LEU A 7 39.00 -26.22 -20.38
C LEU A 7 38.76 -24.81 -19.83
N ILE A 8 38.10 -23.96 -20.62
CA ILE A 8 37.54 -22.69 -20.17
C ILE A 8 36.23 -23.02 -19.44
N ALA A 9 36.24 -22.91 -18.12
CA ALA A 9 35.03 -22.96 -17.31
C ALA A 9 34.29 -21.62 -17.47
N ILE A 10 33.16 -21.65 -18.18
CA ILE A 10 32.23 -20.51 -18.23
C ILE A 10 31.51 -20.49 -16.87
N ALA A 11 31.89 -19.57 -16.01
CA ALA A 11 31.17 -19.28 -14.78
C ALA A 11 29.84 -18.59 -15.16
N ALA A 12 28.73 -19.33 -15.07
CA ALA A 12 27.39 -18.75 -15.14
C ALA A 12 27.16 -17.93 -13.85
N ALA A 13 27.34 -16.62 -13.93
CA ALA A 13 26.94 -15.72 -12.87
C ALA A 13 25.40 -15.71 -12.76
N PRO A 14 24.82 -15.83 -11.56
CA PRO A 14 23.38 -15.72 -11.39
C PRO A 14 22.97 -14.28 -11.70
N LEU A 15 22.07 -14.11 -12.69
CA LEU A 15 21.36 -12.86 -12.92
C LEU A 15 20.40 -12.65 -11.75
N PHE A 16 20.85 -11.91 -10.72
CA PHE A 16 19.96 -11.36 -9.70
C PHE A 16 18.96 -10.46 -10.41
N HIS A 17 17.72 -10.93 -10.57
CA HIS A 17 16.64 -10.13 -11.10
C HIS A 17 16.22 -9.13 -10.02
N PRO A 18 16.30 -7.81 -10.27
CA PRO A 18 15.95 -6.77 -9.29
C PRO A 18 14.45 -6.73 -8.93
N ALA A 19 13.61 -7.54 -9.58
CA ALA A 19 12.16 -7.55 -9.38
C ALA A 19 11.71 -7.89 -7.95
N MET A 20 12.51 -8.60 -7.15
CA MET A 20 12.17 -8.89 -5.73
C MET A 20 12.61 -7.79 -4.75
N ALA A 21 13.55 -6.91 -5.13
CA ALA A 21 13.98 -5.82 -4.26
C ALA A 21 12.95 -4.68 -4.22
N GLN A 22 12.25 -4.46 -5.33
CA GLN A 22 11.28 -3.38 -5.50
C GLN A 22 10.09 -3.49 -4.54
N ASP A 23 9.59 -4.70 -4.25
CA ASP A 23 8.46 -4.91 -3.34
C ASP A 23 8.78 -4.49 -1.89
N ALA A 24 9.99 -4.78 -1.41
CA ALA A 24 10.41 -4.41 -0.06
C ALA A 24 10.63 -2.90 0.10
N ASP A 25 11.24 -2.25 -0.89
CA ASP A 25 11.46 -0.80 -0.90
C ASP A 25 10.14 -0.03 -1.08
N GLU A 26 9.21 -0.54 -1.91
CA GLU A 26 7.85 0.01 -2.07
C GLU A 26 7.07 -0.04 -0.76
N VAL A 27 7.05 -1.19 -0.08
CA VAL A 27 6.40 -1.33 1.24
C VAL A 27 7.05 -0.42 2.28
N ALA A 28 8.37 -0.28 2.28
CA ALA A 28 9.07 0.61 3.20
C ALA A 28 8.68 2.07 2.97
N LEU A 29 8.68 2.52 1.71
CA LEU A 29 8.27 3.89 1.37
C LEU A 29 6.79 4.14 1.72
N ALA A 30 5.90 3.20 1.38
CA ALA A 30 4.48 3.29 1.73
C ALA A 30 4.27 3.44 3.24
N ARG A 31 4.97 2.62 4.02
CA ARG A 31 4.95 2.67 5.49
C ARG A 31 5.40 4.02 6.02
N ASP A 32 6.51 4.55 5.53
CA ASP A 32 7.06 5.83 5.99
C ASP A 32 6.13 7.00 5.67
N VAL A 33 5.60 7.04 4.45
CA VAL A 33 4.62 8.05 4.00
C VAL A 33 3.37 7.99 4.87
N LEU A 34 2.78 6.81 5.03
CA LEU A 34 1.52 6.65 5.76
C LEU A 34 1.71 6.89 7.27
N ALA A 35 2.82 6.46 7.86
CA ALA A 35 3.15 6.77 9.25
C ALA A 35 3.24 8.29 9.48
N ALA A 36 3.83 9.03 8.55
CA ALA A 36 3.95 10.49 8.64
C ALA A 36 2.60 11.20 8.47
N LEU A 37 1.71 10.66 7.63
CA LEU A 37 0.39 11.25 7.35
C LEU A 37 -0.65 10.97 8.44
N GLN A 38 -0.57 9.85 9.15
CA GLN A 38 -1.60 9.45 10.13
C GLN A 38 -1.93 10.53 11.18
N PRO A 39 -0.94 11.18 11.85
CA PRO A 39 -1.25 12.21 12.85
C PRO A 39 -2.07 13.38 12.29
N VAL A 40 -1.78 13.83 11.05
CA VAL A 40 -2.54 14.92 10.42
C VAL A 40 -3.88 14.45 9.88
N SER A 41 -3.97 13.21 9.40
CA SER A 41 -5.25 12.56 9.04
C SER A 41 -6.21 12.58 10.23
N PHE A 42 -5.75 12.13 11.40
CA PHE A 42 -6.55 12.08 12.62
C PHE A 42 -6.98 13.48 13.10
N ASP A 43 -6.05 14.44 13.15
CA ASP A 43 -6.34 15.81 13.59
C ASP A 43 -7.35 16.50 12.66
N LYS A 44 -7.20 16.31 11.35
CA LYS A 44 -8.06 16.92 10.33
C LYS A 44 -9.31 16.11 10.00
N ARG A 45 -9.45 14.93 10.62
CA ARG A 45 -10.55 13.98 10.40
C ARG A 45 -10.83 13.78 8.91
N ARG A 46 -9.78 13.45 8.16
CA ARG A 46 -9.86 13.24 6.72
C ARG A 46 -8.74 12.36 6.21
N GLU A 47 -8.99 11.72 5.10
CA GLU A 47 -8.01 10.97 4.34
C GLU A 47 -6.99 11.89 3.66
N TYR A 48 -5.79 11.35 3.47
CA TYR A 48 -4.75 11.89 2.61
C TYR A 48 -4.28 10.80 1.67
N CYS A 49 -4.15 11.12 0.38
CA CYS A 49 -3.82 10.15 -0.65
C CYS A 49 -2.81 10.68 -1.67
N GLY A 50 -2.22 9.75 -2.42
CA GLY A 50 -1.29 10.03 -3.50
C GLY A 50 -0.81 8.72 -4.14
N TYR A 51 0.34 8.80 -4.80
CA TYR A 51 0.93 7.69 -5.55
C TYR A 51 2.39 7.46 -5.20
N LEU A 52 2.82 6.21 -5.33
CA LEU A 52 4.22 5.82 -5.37
C LEU A 52 4.60 5.51 -6.81
N GLY A 53 5.85 5.81 -7.18
CA GLY A 53 6.30 5.61 -8.55
C GLY A 53 7.79 5.82 -8.73
N LEU A 54 8.25 5.59 -9.96
CA LEU A 54 9.65 5.75 -10.34
C LEU A 54 9.85 7.06 -11.10
N THR A 55 10.86 7.84 -10.72
CA THR A 55 11.31 8.97 -11.53
C THR A 55 11.95 8.49 -12.84
N ARG A 56 12.26 9.41 -13.76
CA ARG A 56 13.01 9.08 -14.99
C ARG A 56 14.39 8.48 -14.72
N GLN A 57 14.94 8.71 -13.54
CA GLN A 57 16.23 8.17 -13.09
C GLN A 57 16.08 6.79 -12.45
N GLY A 58 14.86 6.27 -12.32
CA GLY A 58 14.56 5.00 -11.65
C GLY A 58 14.54 5.10 -10.13
N GLU A 59 14.44 6.30 -9.56
CA GLU A 59 14.33 6.49 -8.11
C GLU A 59 12.88 6.28 -7.67
N LEU A 60 12.67 5.46 -6.65
CA LEU A 60 11.37 5.24 -6.04
C LEU A 60 11.01 6.44 -5.14
N VAL A 61 9.88 7.08 -5.43
CA VAL A 61 9.41 8.29 -4.76
C VAL A 61 7.90 8.24 -4.51
N ALA A 62 7.43 9.11 -3.60
CA ALA A 62 6.01 9.35 -3.36
C ALA A 62 5.63 10.72 -3.92
N SER A 63 4.46 10.82 -4.55
CA SER A 63 3.86 12.10 -4.90
C SER A 63 3.51 12.88 -3.63
N ALA A 64 3.33 14.20 -3.76
CA ALA A 64 2.75 14.98 -2.68
C ALA A 64 1.36 14.45 -2.33
N ALA A 65 1.07 14.32 -1.04
CA ALA A 65 -0.23 13.90 -0.57
C ALA A 65 -1.24 15.04 -0.72
N VAL A 66 -2.45 14.72 -1.18
CA VAL A 66 -3.56 15.68 -1.26
C VAL A 66 -4.60 15.36 -0.19
N PRO A 67 -5.28 16.39 0.36
CA PRO A 67 -6.33 16.17 1.34
C PRO A 67 -7.64 15.73 0.67
N GLY A 68 -8.28 14.71 1.24
CA GLY A 68 -9.64 14.31 0.92
C GLY A 68 -10.67 14.82 1.94
N ASP A 69 -11.70 14.02 2.14
CA ASP A 69 -12.68 14.14 3.21
C ASP A 69 -12.59 12.94 4.18
N MET A 70 -13.62 12.72 5.01
CA MET A 70 -13.60 11.71 6.06
C MET A 70 -13.41 10.27 5.54
N ALA A 71 -13.89 9.98 4.34
CA ALA A 71 -14.00 8.61 3.83
C ALA A 71 -13.71 8.52 2.32
N SER A 72 -13.07 9.54 1.76
CA SER A 72 -12.61 9.53 0.38
C SER A 72 -11.45 10.48 0.17
N CYS A 73 -10.59 10.12 -0.78
CA CYS A 73 -9.57 11.00 -1.30
C CYS A 73 -9.35 10.70 -2.79
N SER A 74 -9.10 11.75 -3.58
CA SER A 74 -8.84 11.64 -5.00
C SER A 74 -7.66 12.52 -5.37
N ALA A 75 -6.56 11.88 -5.75
CA ALA A 75 -5.37 12.53 -6.28
C ALA A 75 -5.37 12.41 -7.80
N ASP A 76 -4.97 13.49 -8.48
CA ASP A 76 -4.70 13.41 -9.92
C ASP A 76 -3.44 12.56 -10.15
N PHE A 77 -3.43 11.77 -11.24
CA PHE A 77 -2.25 11.02 -11.64
C PHE A 77 -1.08 11.97 -11.92
N PRO A 78 0.09 11.77 -11.27
CA PRO A 78 1.26 12.61 -11.51
C PRO A 78 1.89 12.32 -12.88
N ASP A 79 2.29 13.37 -13.59
CA ASP A 79 2.92 13.29 -14.92
C ASP A 79 4.45 13.06 -14.86
N ASP A 80 5.05 13.21 -13.68
CA ASP A 80 6.51 13.23 -13.48
C ASP A 80 7.08 11.91 -12.95
N ILE A 81 6.23 10.95 -12.58
CA ILE A 81 6.62 9.62 -12.11
C ILE A 81 5.85 8.51 -12.87
N ALA A 82 6.50 7.37 -13.06
CA ALA A 82 5.83 6.15 -13.49
C ALA A 82 5.13 5.51 -12.29
N VAL A 83 3.82 5.71 -12.17
CA VAL A 83 3.01 5.22 -11.05
C VAL A 83 3.01 3.70 -11.00
N ILE A 84 3.23 3.15 -9.81
CA ILE A 84 3.21 1.71 -9.53
C ILE A 84 2.25 1.34 -8.39
N ALA A 85 1.95 2.28 -7.49
CA ALA A 85 1.02 2.07 -6.40
C ALA A 85 0.25 3.34 -6.04
N SER A 86 -0.98 3.18 -5.54
CA SER A 86 -1.70 4.20 -4.80
C SER A 86 -1.37 4.10 -3.30
N TYR A 87 -1.59 5.18 -2.55
CA TYR A 87 -1.63 5.12 -1.09
C TYR A 87 -2.71 6.05 -0.56
N HIS A 88 -3.32 5.69 0.58
CA HIS A 88 -4.09 6.62 1.38
C HIS A 88 -4.15 6.25 2.87
N THR A 89 -4.42 7.23 3.71
CA THR A 89 -4.84 7.01 5.10
C THR A 89 -6.35 6.98 5.14
N HIS A 90 -6.96 6.10 5.93
CA HIS A 90 -8.29 6.39 6.46
C HIS A 90 -8.23 7.61 7.39
N GLY A 91 -9.37 8.27 7.59
CA GLY A 91 -9.53 9.43 8.46
C GLY A 91 -9.36 9.14 9.95
N ALA A 92 -9.93 9.99 10.81
CA ALA A 92 -10.00 9.69 12.24
C ALA A 92 -10.99 8.55 12.51
N PHE A 93 -10.78 7.80 13.59
CA PHE A 93 -11.72 6.77 14.02
C PHE A 93 -13.13 7.34 14.26
N ASP A 94 -14.15 6.70 13.68
CA ASP A 94 -15.55 7.11 13.79
C ASP A 94 -16.50 5.90 13.66
N GLU A 95 -17.42 5.71 14.62
CA GLU A 95 -18.31 4.53 14.65
C GLU A 95 -19.25 4.42 13.45
N GLY A 96 -19.44 5.50 12.69
CA GLY A 96 -20.28 5.50 11.49
C GLY A 96 -19.64 4.85 10.27
N TYR A 97 -18.38 4.41 10.36
CA TYR A 97 -17.58 3.97 9.23
C TYR A 97 -16.90 2.61 9.46
N PHE A 98 -16.60 1.90 8.38
CA PHE A 98 -15.66 0.78 8.41
C PHE A 98 -14.24 1.34 8.43
N ASN A 99 -13.66 1.46 9.62
CA ASN A 99 -12.38 2.13 9.85
C ASN A 99 -11.18 1.24 9.56
N GLU A 100 -11.30 -0.07 9.77
CA GLU A 100 -10.14 -0.97 9.92
C GLU A 100 -9.87 -1.91 8.75
N MET A 101 -10.59 -1.77 7.64
CA MET A 101 -10.41 -2.56 6.42
C MET A 101 -10.58 -1.67 5.18
N PRO A 102 -9.90 -1.97 4.05
CA PRO A 102 -10.14 -1.26 2.80
C PRO A 102 -11.58 -1.37 2.32
N SER A 103 -12.04 -0.36 1.57
CA SER A 103 -13.34 -0.37 0.91
C SER A 103 -13.33 -1.20 -0.38
N THR A 104 -14.51 -1.57 -0.88
CA THR A 104 -14.67 -2.15 -2.22
C THR A 104 -14.16 -1.21 -3.30
N VAL A 105 -14.36 0.10 -3.14
CA VAL A 105 -13.90 1.14 -4.08
C VAL A 105 -12.38 1.17 -4.18
N ASP A 106 -11.66 0.98 -3.08
CA ASP A 106 -10.19 0.93 -3.09
C ASP A 106 -9.69 -0.21 -3.98
N VAL A 107 -10.22 -1.42 -3.74
CA VAL A 107 -9.81 -2.61 -4.50
C VAL A 107 -10.22 -2.52 -5.97
N GLU A 108 -11.40 -1.96 -6.26
CA GLU A 108 -11.86 -1.76 -7.64
C GLU A 108 -11.00 -0.75 -8.39
N SER A 109 -10.68 0.39 -7.76
CA SER A 109 -9.89 1.47 -8.35
C SER A 109 -8.46 1.01 -8.65
N ASP A 110 -7.80 0.35 -7.70
CA ASP A 110 -6.44 -0.18 -7.93
C ASP A 110 -6.45 -1.28 -9.01
N ALA A 111 -7.52 -2.08 -9.07
CA ALA A 111 -7.67 -3.12 -10.08
C ALA A 111 -7.92 -2.58 -11.49
N GLU A 112 -8.61 -1.45 -11.64
CA GLU A 112 -8.83 -0.81 -12.94
C GLU A 112 -7.50 -0.43 -13.62
N PHE A 113 -6.52 0.00 -12.82
CA PHE A 113 -5.21 0.44 -13.31
C PHE A 113 -4.09 -0.61 -13.11
N PHE A 114 -4.42 -1.79 -12.57
CA PHE A 114 -3.45 -2.84 -12.21
C PHE A 114 -2.33 -2.36 -11.27
N LEU A 115 -2.67 -1.45 -10.36
CA LEU A 115 -1.75 -0.89 -9.38
C LEU A 115 -1.74 -1.73 -8.10
N ASN A 116 -0.66 -1.62 -7.35
CA ASN A 116 -0.72 -1.91 -5.92
C ASN A 116 -1.45 -0.77 -5.20
N GLY A 117 -1.98 -1.04 -4.01
CA GLY A 117 -2.52 -0.02 -3.12
C GLY A 117 -2.04 -0.19 -1.69
N TYR A 118 -1.90 0.91 -0.95
CA TYR A 118 -1.54 0.88 0.46
C TYR A 118 -2.50 1.70 1.31
N VAL A 119 -3.04 1.09 2.36
CA VAL A 119 -4.03 1.74 3.23
C VAL A 119 -3.57 1.70 4.68
N ALA A 120 -3.58 2.85 5.35
CA ALA A 120 -3.32 2.95 6.79
C ALA A 120 -4.60 3.26 7.56
N THR A 121 -4.91 2.45 8.57
CA THR A 121 -6.17 2.55 9.34
C THR A 121 -5.98 3.24 10.70
N PRO A 122 -7.04 3.76 11.34
CA PRO A 122 -6.96 4.41 12.65
C PRO A 122 -6.38 3.53 13.76
N GLY A 123 -6.61 2.22 13.71
CA GLY A 123 -6.02 1.23 14.60
C GLY A 123 -4.54 0.96 14.35
N GLY A 124 -3.94 1.63 13.36
CA GLY A 124 -2.54 1.52 13.00
C GLY A 124 -2.22 0.29 12.15
N ARG A 125 -3.20 -0.30 11.45
CA ARG A 125 -2.93 -1.38 10.49
C ARG A 125 -2.33 -0.80 9.21
N LEU A 126 -1.54 -1.60 8.52
CA LEU A 126 -1.08 -1.32 7.17
C LEU A 126 -1.55 -2.44 6.25
N TRP A 127 -2.30 -2.06 5.23
CA TRP A 127 -2.83 -2.95 4.21
C TRP A 127 -2.07 -2.77 2.90
N HIS A 128 -1.96 -3.87 2.16
CA HIS A 128 -1.58 -3.92 0.76
C HIS A 128 -2.75 -4.43 -0.05
N ILE A 129 -3.06 -3.77 -1.15
CA ILE A 129 -4.05 -4.18 -2.15
C ILE A 129 -3.27 -4.61 -3.40
N ASP A 130 -3.51 -5.82 -3.85
CA ASP A 130 -3.05 -6.28 -5.15
C ASP A 130 -4.16 -6.08 -6.18
N GLY A 131 -4.05 -5.05 -7.01
CA GLY A 131 -5.04 -4.74 -8.04
C GLY A 131 -5.17 -5.83 -9.12
N ARG A 132 -4.16 -6.69 -9.31
CA ARG A 132 -4.22 -7.80 -10.28
C ARG A 132 -5.06 -8.95 -9.75
N THR A 133 -4.92 -9.28 -8.47
CA THR A 133 -5.65 -10.39 -7.85
C THR A 133 -6.91 -9.97 -7.12
N ARG A 134 -7.11 -8.65 -6.91
CA ARG A 134 -8.24 -8.05 -6.17
C ARG A 134 -8.32 -8.56 -4.74
N VAL A 135 -7.16 -8.61 -4.09
CA VAL A 135 -6.98 -9.09 -2.72
C VAL A 135 -6.31 -7.99 -1.89
N ALA A 136 -6.95 -7.65 -0.77
CA ALA A 136 -6.38 -6.82 0.28
C ALA A 136 -5.78 -7.72 1.37
N ARG A 137 -4.55 -7.44 1.81
CA ARG A 137 -3.85 -8.19 2.86
C ARG A 137 -3.19 -7.25 3.84
N GLN A 138 -3.25 -7.56 5.13
CA GLN A 138 -2.49 -6.83 6.13
C GLN A 138 -1.00 -7.15 5.96
N ILE A 139 -0.20 -6.12 5.77
CA ILE A 139 1.26 -6.19 5.94
C ILE A 139 1.56 -6.33 7.44
N CYS A 140 0.80 -5.62 8.28
CA CYS A 140 0.86 -5.72 9.71
C CYS A 140 -0.43 -5.22 10.38
N GLY A 141 -0.70 -5.75 11.57
CA GLY A 141 -1.92 -5.49 12.34
C GLY A 141 -1.91 -4.21 13.17
N SER A 142 -2.85 -4.14 14.12
CA SER A 142 -3.06 -2.96 14.97
C SER A 142 -1.79 -2.56 15.73
N GLY A 143 -1.54 -1.25 15.83
CA GLY A 143 -0.37 -0.67 16.49
C GLY A 143 0.92 -0.72 15.67
N CYS A 144 0.85 -1.13 14.39
CA CYS A 144 2.00 -1.13 13.50
C CYS A 144 2.39 0.28 13.02
N LEU A 145 1.39 1.13 12.79
CA LEU A 145 1.49 2.57 12.49
C LEU A 145 0.89 3.39 13.65
N PRO A 146 1.03 4.73 13.65
CA PRO A 146 0.39 5.57 14.66
C PRO A 146 -1.10 5.27 14.80
N VAL A 147 -1.55 5.18 16.04
CA VAL A 147 -2.93 4.84 16.39
C VAL A 147 -3.71 6.11 16.69
N ALA A 148 -4.91 6.23 16.13
CA ALA A 148 -5.79 7.37 16.33
C ALA A 148 -6.20 7.50 17.80
N PRO A 149 -6.25 8.73 18.35
CA PRO A 149 -6.91 8.97 19.62
C PRO A 149 -8.37 8.51 19.55
N GLY A 150 -8.79 7.70 20.52
CA GLY A 150 -10.16 7.17 20.57
C GLY A 150 -10.42 5.93 19.73
N TYR A 151 -9.40 5.35 19.07
CA TYR A 151 -9.50 4.03 18.46
C TYR A 151 -10.05 3.02 19.47
N ARG A 152 -11.07 2.28 19.05
CA ARG A 152 -11.63 1.17 19.80
C ARG A 152 -11.46 -0.11 19.01
N LYS A 153 -10.68 -1.02 19.59
CA LYS A 153 -10.53 -2.36 19.07
C LYS A 153 -11.90 -3.03 18.96
N GLU A 154 -12.10 -3.82 17.91
CA GLU A 154 -13.32 -4.60 17.65
C GLU A 154 -14.59 -3.79 17.37
N ALA A 155 -14.50 -2.46 17.18
CA ALA A 155 -15.65 -1.66 16.76
C ALA A 155 -16.23 -2.08 15.40
N ASP A 156 -15.35 -2.51 14.49
CA ASP A 156 -15.71 -3.05 13.17
C ASP A 156 -15.82 -4.59 13.20
N GLY A 157 -15.88 -5.20 14.39
CA GLY A 157 -15.83 -6.65 14.56
C GLY A 157 -14.42 -7.24 14.42
N GLU A 158 -14.37 -8.54 14.10
CA GLU A 158 -13.10 -9.23 13.85
C GLU A 158 -12.55 -8.85 12.46
N ILE A 159 -11.33 -8.30 12.45
CA ILE A 159 -10.64 -7.90 11.22
C ILE A 159 -9.72 -9.02 10.77
N ALA A 160 -10.06 -9.67 9.66
CA ALA A 160 -9.27 -10.74 9.06
C ALA A 160 -7.95 -10.20 8.49
N GLU A 161 -6.94 -11.05 8.37
CA GLU A 161 -5.64 -10.66 7.78
C GLU A 161 -5.71 -10.46 6.25
N THR A 162 -6.77 -10.93 5.59
CA THR A 162 -6.94 -10.86 4.15
C THR A 162 -8.43 -10.77 3.79
N TYR A 163 -8.74 -10.00 2.75
CA TYR A 163 -10.06 -9.93 2.13
C TYR A 163 -9.94 -9.97 0.60
N THR A 164 -10.81 -10.75 -0.04
CA THR A 164 -11.11 -10.64 -1.47
C THR A 164 -12.14 -9.53 -1.71
N LEU A 165 -12.20 -8.98 -2.92
CA LEU A 165 -13.25 -8.03 -3.30
C LEU A 165 -14.66 -8.55 -3.01
N ASP A 166 -14.94 -9.83 -3.30
CA ASP A 166 -16.26 -10.41 -3.05
C ASP A 166 -16.57 -10.56 -1.55
N GLU A 167 -15.57 -10.72 -0.69
CA GLU A 167 -15.75 -10.68 0.77
C GLU A 167 -16.05 -9.27 1.26
N LEU A 168 -15.32 -8.26 0.76
CA LEU A 168 -15.58 -6.86 1.10
C LEU A 168 -17.01 -6.45 0.69
N ARG A 169 -17.46 -6.81 -0.53
CA ARG A 169 -18.84 -6.55 -0.97
C ARG A 169 -19.88 -7.15 -0.02
N ARG A 170 -19.68 -8.39 0.43
CA ARG A 170 -20.60 -9.02 1.40
C ARG A 170 -20.63 -8.33 2.77
N ILE A 171 -19.58 -7.60 3.13
CA ILE A 171 -19.46 -6.90 4.42
C ILE A 171 -20.03 -5.48 4.32
N GLN A 172 -19.81 -4.81 3.17
CA GLN A 172 -20.00 -3.37 3.01
C GLN A 172 -21.27 -2.98 2.24
N GLU A 173 -21.93 -3.93 1.57
CA GLU A 173 -23.18 -3.74 0.80
C GLU A 173 -24.37 -4.49 1.43
#